data_AF-A0A1Z9QPF4-F1
#
_entry.id   AF-A0A1Z9QPF4-F1
#
_cell.length_a   1.000
_cell.length_b   1.000
_cell.length_c   1.000
_cell.angle_alpha   90.00
_cell.angle_beta   90.00
_cell.angle_gamma   90.00
#
_symmetry.space_group_name_H-M   'P 1'
#
loop_
_entity.id
_entity.type
_entity.pdbx_description
1 polymer ?
#
loop_
_entity_poly.entity_id
_entity_poly.type
_entity_poly.pdbx_seq_one_letter_code
_entity_poly.pdbx_strand_id
1 'polypeptide(L)'
;MKKYLNIFLLLLFVLFSACSSSDESQGVVSTNDLSSDITVTTIAEEVVEEVVSVEDTQLLLARCLRGNGYDIKDPKNDESLQSVLQPVFLAADQKGREELFETIQTCAEENNIPLGGSAEFENPEAVADSLDTQLEFAQCLRENGIEIEDPSAESPLRPLLVELVQSGQYLQTQIQEAAGICFDDLGIDPPQQGRG
;
A
#
# COMPACT_ATOMS: atom_id res chain seq x y z
N MET A 1 -52.75 35.62 -12.46
CA MET A 1 -52.59 34.86 -11.19
C MET A 1 -53.96 34.60 -10.57
N LYS A 2 -54.55 33.41 -10.79
CA LYS A 2 -55.67 32.82 -9.99
C LYS A 2 -56.41 31.65 -10.67
N LYS A 3 -56.12 31.31 -11.93
CA LYS A 3 -56.73 30.13 -12.60
C LYS A 3 -55.83 28.90 -12.73
N TYR A 4 -54.51 29.06 -12.63
CA TYR A 4 -53.58 27.93 -12.67
C TYR A 4 -53.28 27.32 -11.30
N LEU A 5 -53.71 27.99 -10.21
CA LEU A 5 -53.52 27.52 -8.83
C LEU A 5 -54.38 26.28 -8.50
N ASN A 6 -55.44 26.01 -9.28
CA ASN A 6 -56.27 24.80 -9.16
C ASN A 6 -55.88 23.68 -10.14
N ILE A 7 -54.97 23.95 -11.10
CA ILE A 7 -54.48 22.94 -12.05
C ILE A 7 -53.29 22.16 -11.48
N PHE A 8 -52.60 22.74 -10.48
CA PHE A 8 -51.52 22.07 -9.76
C PHE A 8 -52.01 21.03 -8.73
N LEU A 9 -53.32 20.95 -8.47
CA LEU A 9 -53.91 20.05 -7.47
C LEU A 9 -54.69 18.86 -8.10
N LEU A 10 -54.64 18.71 -9.42
CA LEU A 10 -55.40 17.67 -10.18
C LEU A 10 -54.49 16.81 -11.08
N LEU A 11 -53.18 16.80 -10.80
CA LEU A 11 -52.16 16.01 -11.52
C LEU A 11 -51.39 15.05 -10.60
N LEU A 12 -51.94 14.76 -9.40
CA LEU A 12 -51.37 13.84 -8.41
C LEU A 12 -52.14 12.52 -8.28
N PHE A 13 -53.10 12.25 -9.17
CA PHE A 13 -53.86 10.99 -9.09
C PHE A 13 -54.12 10.45 -10.49
N VAL A 14 -53.87 9.15 -10.66
CA VAL A 14 -54.16 8.32 -11.83
C VAL A 14 -53.07 8.29 -12.91
N LEU A 15 -52.05 7.45 -12.69
CA LEU A 15 -51.60 6.44 -13.66
C LEU A 15 -50.99 5.23 -12.90
N PHE A 16 -51.81 4.57 -12.08
CA PHE A 16 -51.64 3.13 -11.84
C PHE A 16 -52.39 2.42 -12.97
N SER A 17 -51.66 1.81 -13.90
CA SER A 17 -52.15 0.75 -14.77
C SER A 17 -50.97 -0.12 -15.20
N ALA A 18 -50.86 -1.26 -14.52
CA ALA A 18 -50.42 -2.57 -14.99
C ALA A 18 -49.34 -2.65 -16.09
N CYS A 19 -48.19 -3.23 -15.73
CA CYS A 19 -47.61 -4.29 -16.55
C CYS A 19 -47.40 -5.52 -15.66
N SER A 20 -48.02 -6.61 -16.09
CA SER A 20 -48.04 -7.95 -15.52
C SER A 20 -46.99 -8.79 -16.23
N SER A 21 -46.21 -9.61 -15.49
CA SER A 21 -45.80 -10.97 -15.87
C SER A 21 -44.87 -11.59 -14.80
N SER A 22 -45.27 -12.78 -14.35
CA SER A 22 -44.60 -13.97 -13.76
C SER A 22 -43.07 -13.96 -13.60
N ASP A 23 -42.42 -14.62 -12.62
CA ASP A 23 -42.66 -15.97 -12.08
C ASP A 23 -41.83 -16.18 -10.80
N GLU A 24 -42.13 -17.26 -10.09
CA GLU A 24 -41.69 -17.70 -8.77
C GLU A 24 -40.26 -18.31 -8.63
N SER A 25 -39.93 -18.63 -7.37
CA SER A 25 -38.91 -19.60 -6.88
C SER A 25 -37.55 -19.01 -6.50
N GLN A 26 -37.22 -18.96 -5.21
CA GLN A 26 -36.62 -20.05 -4.42
C GLN A 26 -35.23 -20.50 -4.92
N GLY A 27 -34.26 -20.32 -4.02
CA GLY A 27 -33.23 -21.33 -3.76
C GLY A 27 -31.84 -21.00 -4.28
N VAL A 28 -30.90 -20.76 -3.36
CA VAL A 28 -29.49 -21.13 -3.58
C VAL A 28 -29.13 -22.24 -2.61
N VAL A 29 -29.22 -23.47 -3.11
CA VAL A 29 -28.45 -24.61 -2.61
C VAL A 29 -27.59 -25.04 -3.79
N SER A 30 -26.31 -24.73 -3.73
CA SER A 30 -25.33 -25.28 -4.68
C SER A 30 -25.10 -26.73 -4.32
N THR A 31 -25.65 -27.64 -5.11
CA THR A 31 -25.09 -28.98 -5.25
C THR A 31 -24.31 -29.02 -6.54
N ASN A 32 -23.03 -29.34 -6.43
CA ASN A 32 -22.19 -29.80 -7.51
C ASN A 32 -22.93 -30.85 -8.34
N ASP A 33 -23.11 -30.62 -9.64
CA ASP A 33 -22.94 -31.70 -10.60
C ASP A 33 -22.58 -31.19 -11.99
N LEU A 34 -21.77 -32.02 -12.64
CA LEU A 34 -21.04 -31.85 -13.87
C LEU A 34 -21.95 -32.04 -15.10
N SER A 35 -21.78 -31.22 -16.15
CA SER A 35 -21.62 -31.68 -17.55
C SER A 35 -21.93 -30.58 -18.57
N SER A 36 -20.89 -30.25 -19.34
CA SER A 36 -20.89 -30.04 -20.79
C SER A 36 -22.13 -29.38 -21.42
N ASP A 37 -22.04 -28.10 -21.75
CA ASP A 37 -22.15 -27.71 -23.16
C ASP A 37 -21.51 -26.34 -23.42
N ILE A 38 -20.78 -26.26 -24.52
CA ILE A 38 -20.07 -25.06 -24.97
C ILE A 38 -21.09 -24.18 -25.68
N THR A 39 -21.39 -23.02 -25.12
CA THR A 39 -21.98 -21.89 -25.87
C THR A 39 -21.19 -20.63 -25.58
N VAL A 40 -20.24 -20.38 -26.48
CA VAL A 40 -19.55 -19.09 -26.64
C VAL A 40 -20.61 -18.02 -26.85
N THR A 41 -20.97 -17.32 -25.77
CA THR A 41 -21.69 -16.06 -25.82
C THR A 41 -20.70 -15.01 -25.39
N THR A 42 -20.25 -14.25 -26.37
CA THR A 42 -19.40 -13.07 -26.24
C THR A 42 -20.15 -12.03 -25.41
N ILE A 43 -20.09 -12.16 -24.09
CA ILE A 43 -20.42 -11.09 -23.17
C ILE A 43 -19.23 -10.15 -23.26
N ALA A 44 -19.47 -8.94 -23.79
CA ALA A 44 -18.56 -7.83 -23.59
C ALA A 44 -18.54 -7.58 -22.07
N GLU A 45 -17.58 -8.23 -21.42
CA GLU A 45 -17.22 -7.98 -20.03
C GLU A 45 -16.69 -6.54 -20.01
N GLU A 46 -17.57 -5.62 -19.63
CA GLU A 46 -17.15 -4.39 -19.00
C GLU A 46 -16.37 -4.85 -17.76
N VAL A 47 -15.05 -4.91 -17.90
CA VAL A 47 -14.12 -5.09 -16.78
C VAL A 47 -14.33 -3.88 -15.90
N VAL A 48 -15.27 -3.97 -14.98
CA VAL A 48 -15.27 -3.16 -13.78
C VAL A 48 -14.03 -3.66 -13.04
N GLU A 49 -12.93 -2.91 -13.16
CA GLU A 49 -11.83 -3.05 -12.21
C GLU A 49 -12.44 -2.79 -10.83
N GLU A 50 -12.82 -3.85 -10.12
CA GLU A 50 -13.20 -3.80 -8.72
C GLU A 50 -11.92 -3.41 -7.98
N VAL A 51 -11.72 -2.11 -7.81
CA VAL A 51 -10.65 -1.56 -6.99
C VAL A 51 -10.91 -2.02 -5.57
N VAL A 52 -10.26 -3.11 -5.18
CA VAL A 52 -10.26 -3.62 -3.81
C VAL A 52 -9.86 -2.45 -2.91
N SER A 53 -10.66 -2.16 -1.88
CA SER A 53 -10.33 -1.09 -0.95
C SER A 53 -9.03 -1.42 -0.19
N VAL A 54 -8.34 -0.40 0.32
CA VAL A 54 -7.10 -0.60 1.09
C VAL A 54 -7.41 -1.43 2.34
N GLU A 55 -8.55 -1.18 2.97
CA GLU A 55 -9.04 -1.92 4.13
C GLU A 55 -9.29 -3.40 3.80
N ASP A 56 -9.90 -3.69 2.65
CA ASP A 56 -10.13 -5.06 2.18
C ASP A 56 -8.80 -5.78 1.86
N THR A 57 -7.83 -5.05 1.31
CA THR A 57 -6.49 -5.54 0.98
C THR A 57 -5.72 -5.96 2.23
N GLN A 58 -5.73 -5.11 3.27
CA GLN A 58 -5.08 -5.43 4.54
C GLN A 58 -5.74 -6.63 5.23
N LEU A 59 -7.07 -6.76 5.17
CA LEU A 59 -7.78 -7.90 5.74
C LEU A 59 -7.49 -9.21 5.00
N LEU A 60 -7.34 -9.17 3.67
CA LEU A 60 -6.94 -10.32 2.85
C LEU A 60 -5.54 -10.79 3.24
N LEU A 61 -4.58 -9.87 3.34
CA LEU A 61 -3.21 -10.18 3.75
C LEU A 61 -3.16 -10.73 5.18
N ALA A 62 -3.89 -10.12 6.12
CA ALA A 62 -3.99 -10.60 7.50
C ALA A 62 -4.55 -12.03 7.60
N ARG A 63 -5.58 -12.33 6.79
CA ARG A 63 -6.16 -13.68 6.70
C ARG A 63 -5.15 -14.69 6.16
N CYS A 64 -4.42 -14.34 5.11
CA CYS A 64 -3.42 -15.23 4.53
C CYS A 64 -2.27 -15.53 5.50
N LEU A 65 -1.78 -14.51 6.24
CA LEU A 65 -0.75 -14.68 7.26
C LEU A 65 -1.20 -15.61 8.40
N ARG A 66 -2.47 -15.50 8.85
CA ARG A 66 -3.05 -16.48 9.78
C ARG A 66 -3.10 -17.90 9.20
N GLY A 67 -3.41 -18.03 7.92
CA GLY A 67 -3.37 -19.31 7.20
C GLY A 67 -1.98 -19.94 7.18
N ASN A 68 -0.93 -19.11 7.21
CA ASN A 68 0.47 -19.52 7.28
C ASN A 68 1.01 -19.64 8.72
N GLY A 69 0.15 -19.54 9.73
CA GLY A 69 0.50 -19.81 11.13
C GLY A 69 0.92 -18.60 11.97
N TYR A 70 0.82 -17.37 11.44
CA TYR A 70 1.05 -16.15 12.22
C TYR A 70 -0.19 -15.78 13.05
N ASP A 71 -0.05 -15.68 14.38
CA ASP A 71 -1.13 -15.28 15.28
C ASP A 71 -1.27 -13.75 15.34
N ILE A 72 -1.97 -13.20 14.34
CA ILE A 72 -2.23 -11.76 14.21
C ILE A 72 -3.73 -11.46 14.21
N LYS A 73 -4.09 -10.28 14.69
CA LYS A 73 -5.47 -9.78 14.63
C LYS A 73 -5.74 -9.14 13.28
N ASP A 74 -7.01 -8.90 12.98
CA ASP A 74 -7.36 -8.08 11.83
C ASP A 74 -7.12 -6.59 12.18
N PRO A 75 -6.54 -5.79 11.26
CA PRO A 75 -6.37 -4.36 11.46
C PRO A 75 -7.73 -3.67 11.60
N LYS A 76 -7.80 -2.66 12.47
CA LYS A 76 -9.01 -1.84 12.68
C LYS A 76 -8.98 -0.61 11.76
N ASN A 77 -10.10 0.09 11.66
CA ASN A 77 -10.25 1.28 10.79
C ASN A 77 -9.20 2.39 11.02
N ASP A 78 -8.49 2.38 12.15
CA ASP A 78 -7.46 3.34 12.54
C ASP A 78 -6.05 2.71 12.71
N GLU A 79 -5.88 1.44 12.34
CA GLU A 79 -4.65 0.67 12.53
C GLU A 79 -4.24 0.02 11.19
N SER A 80 -2.96 0.14 10.82
CA SER A 80 -2.42 -0.55 9.64
C SER A 80 -2.06 -2.00 9.97
N LEU A 81 -2.09 -2.88 8.96
CA LEU A 81 -1.58 -4.24 9.13
C LEU A 81 -0.10 -4.27 9.58
N GLN A 82 0.71 -3.30 9.16
CA GLN A 82 2.08 -3.13 9.64
C GLN A 82 2.14 -2.97 11.17
N SER A 83 1.25 -2.14 11.75
CA SER A 83 1.17 -1.93 13.20
C SER A 83 0.82 -3.22 13.93
N VAL A 84 -0.10 -4.02 13.38
CA VAL A 84 -0.46 -5.34 13.91
C VAL A 84 0.71 -6.32 13.85
N LEU A 85 1.54 -6.24 12.82
CA LEU A 85 2.69 -7.12 12.61
C LEU A 85 3.94 -6.71 13.41
N GLN A 86 4.03 -5.47 13.85
CA GLN A 86 5.18 -4.95 14.59
C GLN A 86 5.59 -5.82 15.79
N PRO A 87 4.69 -6.30 16.67
CA PRO A 87 5.08 -7.18 17.77
C PRO A 87 5.65 -8.53 17.30
N VAL A 88 5.18 -9.04 16.15
CA VAL A 88 5.67 -10.28 15.55
C VAL A 88 7.10 -10.07 15.03
N PHE A 89 7.34 -8.97 14.31
CA PHE A 89 8.67 -8.60 13.83
C PHE A 89 9.68 -8.41 14.98
N LEU A 90 9.27 -7.73 16.06
CA LEU A 90 10.13 -7.49 17.23
C LEU A 90 10.44 -8.76 18.02
N ALA A 91 9.53 -9.75 18.01
CA ALA A 91 9.74 -11.02 18.69
C ALA A 91 10.56 -12.03 17.86
N ALA A 92 10.61 -11.87 16.54
CA ALA A 92 11.33 -12.75 15.63
C ALA A 92 12.84 -12.46 15.59
N ASP A 93 13.64 -13.53 15.45
CA ASP A 93 15.06 -13.41 15.10
C ASP A 93 15.23 -13.09 13.60
N GLN A 94 16.47 -12.98 13.13
CA GLN A 94 16.75 -12.63 11.73
C GLN A 94 16.03 -13.55 10.75
N LYS A 95 16.18 -14.86 10.96
CA LYS A 95 15.56 -15.87 10.10
C LYS A 95 14.04 -15.79 10.15
N GLY A 96 13.44 -15.61 11.33
CA GLY A 96 11.99 -15.48 11.46
C GLY A 96 11.44 -14.22 10.78
N ARG A 97 12.20 -13.13 10.75
CA ARG A 97 11.82 -11.91 10.00
C ARG A 97 11.87 -12.12 8.49
N GLU A 98 12.89 -12.83 8.00
CA GLU A 98 12.99 -13.23 6.59
C GLU A 98 11.82 -14.14 6.19
N GLU A 99 11.53 -15.19 6.96
CA GLU A 99 10.40 -16.10 6.72
C GLU A 99 9.05 -15.36 6.73
N LEU A 100 8.87 -14.41 7.66
CA LEU A 100 7.68 -13.55 7.71
C LEU A 100 7.55 -12.69 6.46
N PHE A 101 8.64 -12.05 6.03
CA PHE A 101 8.65 -11.21 4.83
C PHE A 101 8.38 -12.02 3.54
N GLU A 102 8.97 -13.20 3.41
CA GLU A 102 8.66 -14.14 2.30
C GLU A 102 7.19 -14.56 2.31
N THR A 103 6.63 -14.81 3.48
CA THR A 103 5.20 -15.14 3.60
C THR A 103 4.32 -13.96 3.20
N ILE A 104 4.67 -12.73 3.60
CA ILE A 104 3.94 -11.51 3.20
C ILE A 104 3.95 -11.38 1.67
N GLN A 105 5.09 -11.56 1.02
CA GLN A 105 5.20 -11.54 -0.45
C GLN A 105 4.32 -12.62 -1.09
N THR A 106 4.42 -13.86 -0.63
CA THR A 106 3.62 -14.97 -1.13
C THR A 106 2.13 -14.68 -1.00
N CYS A 107 1.70 -14.21 0.17
CA CYS A 107 0.31 -13.85 0.42
C CYS A 107 -0.17 -12.70 -0.47
N ALA A 108 0.68 -11.70 -0.73
CA ALA A 108 0.32 -10.60 -1.59
C ALA A 108 0.20 -11.05 -3.06
N GLU A 109 1.14 -11.84 -3.55
CA GLU A 109 1.12 -12.41 -4.90
C GLU A 109 -0.13 -13.28 -5.11
N GLU A 110 -0.42 -14.20 -4.19
CA GLU A 110 -1.59 -15.09 -4.26
C GLU A 110 -2.92 -14.33 -4.27
N ASN A 111 -2.96 -13.14 -3.67
CA ASN A 111 -4.15 -12.30 -3.58
C ASN A 111 -4.12 -11.12 -4.56
N ASN A 112 -3.19 -11.07 -5.52
CA ASN A 112 -3.00 -9.99 -6.49
C ASN A 112 -2.87 -8.60 -5.84
N ILE A 113 -2.23 -8.54 -4.68
CA ILE A 113 -1.98 -7.31 -3.92
C ILE A 113 -0.62 -6.75 -4.34
N PRO A 114 -0.57 -5.54 -4.95
CA PRO A 114 0.70 -4.92 -5.29
C PRO A 114 1.42 -4.44 -4.02
N LEU A 115 2.59 -5.01 -3.70
CA LEU A 115 3.44 -4.57 -2.59
C LEU A 115 4.32 -3.34 -2.92
N GLY A 116 3.98 -2.60 -3.98
CA GLY A 116 4.83 -1.53 -4.51
C GLY A 116 4.21 -0.15 -4.34
N GLY A 117 4.75 0.67 -3.43
CA GLY A 117 4.52 2.12 -3.38
C GLY A 117 4.17 2.70 -2.02
N SER A 118 3.71 1.88 -1.08
CA SER A 118 3.54 2.24 0.34
C SER A 118 4.56 1.49 1.18
N ALA A 119 5.17 2.18 2.13
CA ALA A 119 6.18 1.69 3.08
C ALA A 119 5.65 0.60 4.06
N GLU A 120 4.55 -0.08 3.74
CA GLU A 120 3.90 -1.00 4.67
C GLU A 120 4.68 -2.30 4.86
N PHE A 121 5.43 -2.76 3.84
CA PHE A 121 6.21 -4.00 3.89
C PHE A 121 7.54 -3.86 3.13
N GLU A 122 8.52 -3.22 3.75
CA GLU A 122 9.91 -3.28 3.29
C GLU A 122 10.63 -4.51 3.88
N ASN A 123 11.60 -5.06 3.15
CA ASN A 123 12.43 -6.15 3.65
C ASN A 123 13.26 -5.63 4.84
N PRO A 124 13.11 -6.20 6.06
CA PRO A 124 13.83 -5.73 7.24
C PRO A 124 15.35 -5.73 7.09
N GLU A 125 15.90 -6.72 6.38
CA GLU A 125 17.34 -6.79 6.11
C GLU A 125 17.78 -5.68 5.16
N ALA A 126 17.01 -5.45 4.09
CA ALA A 126 17.31 -4.36 3.17
C ALA A 126 17.20 -2.98 3.84
N VAL A 127 16.28 -2.81 4.80
CA VAL A 127 16.16 -1.59 5.61
C VAL A 127 17.37 -1.45 6.53
N ALA A 128 17.81 -2.53 7.18
CA ALA A 128 19.00 -2.53 8.03
C ALA A 128 20.27 -2.18 7.23
N ASP A 129 20.50 -2.86 6.10
CA ASP A 129 21.63 -2.60 5.20
C ASP A 129 21.63 -1.14 4.70
N SER A 130 20.45 -0.63 4.33
CA SER A 130 20.27 0.75 3.91
C SER A 130 20.55 1.73 5.05
N LEU A 131 20.15 1.41 6.29
CA LEU A 131 20.40 2.24 7.46
C LEU A 131 21.89 2.27 7.81
N ASP A 132 22.58 1.13 7.79
CA ASP A 132 24.02 1.06 8.04
C ASP A 132 24.79 1.91 7.02
N THR A 133 24.45 1.79 5.73
CA THR A 133 25.03 2.63 4.68
C THR A 133 24.77 4.12 4.91
N GLN A 134 23.55 4.48 5.35
CA GLN A 134 23.20 5.87 5.67
C GLN A 134 23.97 6.41 6.88
N LEU A 135 24.19 5.60 7.91
CA LEU A 135 24.97 5.98 9.09
C LEU A 135 26.44 6.21 8.73
N GLU A 136 27.04 5.33 7.91
CA GLU A 136 28.40 5.52 7.40
C GLU A 136 28.52 6.80 6.56
N PHE A 137 27.54 7.06 5.68
CA PHE A 137 27.51 8.28 4.88
C PHE A 137 27.35 9.53 5.74
N ALA A 138 26.47 9.50 6.75
CA ALA A 138 26.27 10.59 7.71
C ALA A 138 27.55 10.88 8.51
N GLN A 139 28.28 9.83 8.92
CA GLN A 139 29.58 9.99 9.57
C GLN A 139 30.60 10.66 8.65
N CYS A 140 30.71 10.23 7.40
CA CYS A 140 31.61 10.86 6.44
C CYS A 140 31.28 12.35 6.20
N LEU A 141 29.99 12.70 6.15
CA LEU A 141 29.54 14.09 6.04
C LEU A 141 30.00 14.94 7.24
N ARG A 142 29.90 14.39 8.46
CA ARG A 142 30.42 15.05 9.67
C ARG A 142 31.92 15.27 9.60
N GLU A 143 32.68 14.27 9.14
CA GLU A 143 34.13 14.39 8.94
C GLU A 143 34.50 15.47 7.91
N ASN A 144 33.61 15.73 6.95
CA ASN A 144 33.73 16.77 5.92
C ASN A 144 33.04 18.09 6.30
N GLY A 145 32.66 18.29 7.56
CA GLY A 145 32.17 19.58 8.09
C GLY A 145 30.68 19.84 7.91
N ILE A 146 29.90 18.83 7.52
CA ILE A 146 28.43 18.88 7.52
C ILE A 146 27.91 18.19 8.79
N GLU A 147 27.50 18.99 9.76
CA GLU A 147 26.87 18.50 10.99
C GLU A 147 25.43 18.08 10.67
N ILE A 148 25.17 16.78 10.75
CA ILE A 148 23.88 16.17 10.50
C ILE A 148 23.57 15.15 11.60
N GLU A 149 22.29 15.05 11.95
CA GLU A 149 21.79 14.04 12.87
C GLU A 149 21.93 12.64 12.27
N ASP A 150 22.08 11.63 13.14
CA ASP A 150 22.20 10.26 12.68
C ASP A 150 20.85 9.79 12.10
N PRO A 151 20.83 9.23 10.87
CA PRO A 151 19.61 8.73 10.26
C PRO A 151 19.03 7.54 11.02
N SER A 152 17.73 7.32 10.86
CA SER A 152 16.98 6.18 11.40
C SER A 152 15.91 5.72 10.42
N ALA A 153 15.24 4.60 10.70
CA ALA A 153 14.11 4.14 9.91
C ALA A 153 13.01 5.21 9.75
N GLU A 154 12.76 6.01 10.78
CA GLU A 154 11.74 7.07 10.78
C GLU A 154 12.26 8.40 10.21
N SER A 155 13.57 8.59 10.20
CA SER A 155 14.23 9.81 9.72
C SER A 155 15.40 9.46 8.79
N PRO A 156 15.12 9.17 7.51
CA PRO A 156 16.16 8.84 6.55
C PRO A 156 17.09 10.02 6.28
N LEU A 157 18.30 9.72 5.80
CA LEU A 157 19.36 10.72 5.61
C LEU A 157 18.99 11.84 4.61
N ARG A 158 18.28 11.49 3.53
CA ARG A 158 17.93 12.47 2.48
C ARG A 158 17.03 13.60 3.00
N PRO A 159 15.90 13.33 3.68
CA PRO A 159 15.11 14.37 4.34
C PRO A 159 15.93 15.28 5.27
N LEU A 160 16.81 14.71 6.10
CA LEU A 160 17.68 15.48 7.00
C LEU A 160 18.58 16.46 6.22
N LEU A 161 19.19 16.01 5.13
CA LEU A 161 20.00 16.87 4.26
C LEU A 161 19.19 17.99 3.60
N VAL A 162 17.95 17.70 3.19
CA VAL A 162 17.05 18.70 2.63
C VAL A 162 16.69 19.76 3.67
N GLU A 163 16.43 19.36 4.91
CA GLU A 163 16.15 20.27 6.03
C GLU A 163 17.33 21.20 6.32
N LEU A 164 18.56 20.69 6.28
CA LEU A 164 19.77 21.49 6.45
C LEU A 164 19.93 22.59 5.38
N VAL A 165 19.56 22.28 4.13
CA VAL A 165 19.54 23.28 3.05
C VAL A 165 18.41 24.29 3.27
N GLN A 166 17.21 23.81 3.60
CA GLN A 166 16.03 24.66 3.76
C GLN A 166 16.12 25.61 4.96
N SER A 167 16.74 25.17 6.05
CA SER A 167 17.02 25.99 7.23
C SER A 167 18.10 27.05 6.96
N GLY A 168 18.85 26.93 5.86
CA GLY A 168 19.95 27.82 5.50
C GLY A 168 21.22 27.59 6.34
N GLN A 169 21.29 26.49 7.10
CA GLN A 169 22.48 26.12 7.86
C GLN A 169 23.65 25.80 6.92
N TYR A 170 23.37 25.15 5.79
CA TYR A 170 24.34 24.84 4.76
C TYR A 170 23.84 25.23 3.37
N LEU A 171 24.77 25.61 2.49
CA LEU A 171 24.46 25.78 1.08
C LEU A 171 24.32 24.41 0.40
N GLN A 172 23.43 24.32 -0.59
CA GLN A 172 23.29 23.13 -1.42
C GLN A 172 24.64 22.68 -2.03
N THR A 173 25.49 23.62 -2.40
CA THR A 173 26.82 23.35 -2.97
C THR A 173 27.78 22.74 -1.94
N GLN A 174 27.71 23.16 -0.67
CA GLN A 174 28.54 22.60 0.40
C GLN A 174 28.17 21.14 0.67
N ILE A 175 26.87 20.85 0.74
CA ILE A 175 26.39 19.47 0.90
C ILE A 175 26.77 18.62 -0.31
N GLN A 176 26.64 19.15 -1.53
CA GLN A 176 26.98 18.41 -2.74
C GLN A 176 28.49 18.12 -2.85
N GLU A 177 29.35 19.04 -2.43
CA GLU A 177 30.80 18.86 -2.39
C GLU A 177 31.20 17.77 -1.38
N ALA A 178 30.71 17.88 -0.14
CA ALA A 178 30.96 16.87 0.89
C ALA A 178 30.40 15.49 0.50
N ALA A 179 29.19 15.44 -0.06
CA ALA A 179 28.61 14.19 -0.53
C ALA A 179 29.44 13.55 -1.67
N GLY A 180 30.00 14.35 -2.57
CA GLY A 180 30.90 13.86 -3.63
C GLY A 180 32.13 13.17 -3.06
N ILE A 181 32.77 13.79 -2.06
CA ILE A 181 33.91 13.18 -1.34
C ILE A 181 33.48 11.86 -0.69
N CYS A 182 32.32 11.84 -0.03
CA CYS A 182 31.83 10.63 0.64
C CYS A 182 31.47 9.49 -0.31
N PHE A 183 30.93 9.78 -1.50
CA PHE A 183 30.71 8.76 -2.52
C PHE A 183 32.03 8.12 -2.96
N ASP A 184 33.06 8.94 -3.20
CA ASP A 184 34.37 8.46 -3.60
C ASP A 184 35.06 7.66 -2.48
N ASP A 185 35.03 8.15 -1.24
CA ASP A 185 35.69 7.53 -0.08
C ASP A 185 35.04 6.20 0.34
N LEU A 186 33.70 6.12 0.27
CA LEU A 186 32.95 4.91 0.60
C LEU A 186 32.83 3.94 -0.59
N GLY A 187 33.23 4.35 -1.80
CA GLY A 187 33.09 3.56 -3.01
C GLY A 187 31.64 3.29 -3.41
N ILE A 188 30.74 4.22 -3.08
CA ILE A 188 29.30 4.13 -3.35
C ILE A 188 28.99 4.93 -4.61
N ASP A 189 28.28 4.32 -5.57
CA ASP A 189 27.84 5.04 -6.76
C ASP A 189 26.82 6.13 -6.41
N PRO A 190 26.99 7.36 -6.92
CA PRO A 190 26.02 8.41 -6.69
C PRO A 190 24.67 8.04 -7.34
N PRO A 191 23.55 8.43 -6.72
CA PRO A 191 22.23 8.14 -7.24
C PRO A 191 22.10 8.73 -8.64
N GLN A 192 21.72 7.89 -9.61
CA GLN A 192 21.51 8.31 -10.99
C GLN A 192 20.43 9.39 -11.01
N GLN A 193 20.78 10.61 -11.44
CA GLN A 193 19.78 11.64 -11.68
C GLN A 193 18.87 11.15 -12.80
N GLY A 194 17.62 10.83 -12.46
CA GLY A 194 16.62 10.45 -13.44
C GLY A 194 16.48 11.55 -14.50
N ARG A 195 17.03 11.32 -15.69
CA ARG A 195 16.60 12.00 -16.91
C ARG A 195 15.27 11.36 -17.31
N GLY A 196 14.18 11.88 -16.76
CA GLY A 196 12.83 11.78 -17.29
C GLY A 196 12.44 13.12 -17.88
#